data_AF-L8EMU8-F1
#
_entry.id   AF-L8EMU8-F1
#
_cell.length_a   1.000
_cell.length_b   1.000
_cell.length_c   1.000
_cell.angle_alpha   90.00
_cell.angle_beta   90.00
_cell.angle_gamma   90.00
#
_symmetry.space_group_name_H-M   'P 1'
#
loop_
_entity.id
_entity.type
_entity.pdbx_description
1 polymer ?
#
loop_
_entity_poly.entity_id
_entity_poly.type
_entity_poly.pdbx_seq_one_letter_code
_entity_poly.pdbx_strand_id
1 'polypeptide(L)'
;MSPHPRPATARPSAEDRLAEAVPRVRQYLAGLLDGYRPRYAYLRPALERLVADGRRTPLECALPLLVHGALDGGLEPAVPLAGAHVLWWRAANTFDDVSDGGTGTRLYGGDPGAVLIAALECGYALPLRALTALPLPGALRERLAADFLDGWTAACDGQVGDLLGSPAGTSPEEVLTVYRHKSGAVYGMAATLAARLALGAHRADDPRVAAWGEFGQAVGLLAQFRNDEDDLRSGHHEDLGNRTATYLLVQLLHAATDTDRERALELLGRAAESAADRRELAAMMFAPDVLAPYQRCLADVHQRAHALLDTLAPDSPFTACLHRRVDDEVRTTAYAVAPAGPPGTHCTLPPGPAVPAGRARDRSGQKV
;
A
#
# COMPACT_ATOMS: atom_id res chain seq x y z
N MET A 1 -52.54 29.27 6.46
CA MET A 1 -51.82 27.99 6.24
C MET A 1 -50.36 28.23 6.59
N SER A 2 -49.92 27.78 7.77
CA SER A 2 -48.53 27.92 8.20
C SER A 2 -47.66 26.96 7.37
N PRO A 3 -46.51 27.40 6.83
CA PRO A 3 -45.64 26.52 6.06
C PRO A 3 -45.03 25.50 7.02
N HIS A 4 -45.30 24.22 6.78
CA HIS A 4 -44.60 23.16 7.49
C HIS A 4 -43.10 23.25 7.16
N PRO A 5 -42.21 23.26 8.18
CA PRO A 5 -40.78 23.23 7.95
C PRO A 5 -40.46 21.92 7.23
N ARG A 6 -39.82 22.01 6.06
CA ARG A 6 -39.28 20.85 5.38
C ARG A 6 -38.29 20.15 6.33
N PRO A 7 -38.38 18.83 6.54
CA PRO A 7 -37.42 18.12 7.36
C PRO A 7 -36.03 18.32 6.76
N ALA A 8 -35.07 18.72 7.59
CA ALA A 8 -33.68 18.85 7.19
C ALA A 8 -33.21 17.49 6.68
N THR A 9 -32.84 17.40 5.40
CA THR A 9 -32.25 16.20 4.83
C THR A 9 -30.99 15.87 5.61
N ALA A 10 -30.94 14.68 6.23
CA ALA A 10 -29.77 14.22 6.96
C ALA A 10 -28.53 14.34 6.08
N ARG A 11 -27.43 14.88 6.62
CA ARG A 11 -26.18 14.94 5.87
C ARG A 11 -25.71 13.51 5.59
N PRO A 12 -25.28 13.19 4.35
CA PRO A 12 -24.78 11.86 4.02
C PRO A 12 -23.57 11.50 4.89
N SER A 13 -23.46 10.24 5.29
CA SER A 13 -22.35 9.74 6.10
C SER A 13 -21.03 9.76 5.33
N ALA A 14 -19.89 9.64 6.01
CA ALA A 14 -18.59 9.56 5.33
C ALA A 14 -18.50 8.34 4.41
N GLU A 15 -19.13 7.22 4.81
CA GLU A 15 -19.26 6.01 4.01
C GLU A 15 -20.09 6.24 2.75
N ASP A 16 -21.24 6.92 2.86
CA ASP A 16 -22.08 7.26 1.69
C ASP A 16 -21.30 8.11 0.70
N ARG A 17 -20.58 9.11 1.23
CA ARG A 17 -19.75 10.02 0.42
C ARG A 17 -18.60 9.28 -0.27
N LEU A 18 -17.96 8.32 0.42
CA LEU A 18 -16.93 7.48 -0.17
C LEU A 18 -17.53 6.60 -1.28
N ALA A 19 -18.68 5.96 -1.03
CA ALA A 19 -19.37 5.14 -2.01
C ALA A 19 -19.76 5.94 -3.27
N GLU A 20 -20.17 7.20 -3.11
CA GLU A 20 -20.45 8.13 -4.22
C GLU A 20 -19.19 8.55 -5.00
N ALA A 21 -18.02 8.60 -4.35
CA ALA A 21 -16.76 8.97 -5.00
C ALA A 21 -16.17 7.83 -5.86
N VAL A 22 -16.40 6.56 -5.50
CA VAL A 22 -15.84 5.40 -6.24
C VAL A 22 -16.20 5.40 -7.73
N PRO A 23 -17.48 5.59 -8.15
CA PRO A 23 -17.82 5.71 -9.57
C PRO A 23 -17.10 6.86 -10.28
N ARG A 24 -16.82 7.97 -9.58
CA ARG A 24 -16.11 9.12 -10.15
C ARG A 24 -14.64 8.81 -10.40
N VAL A 25 -14.00 8.03 -9.53
CA VAL A 25 -12.64 7.50 -9.78
C VAL A 25 -12.63 6.63 -11.04
N ARG A 26 -13.60 5.73 -11.20
CA ARG A 26 -13.71 4.91 -12.41
C ARG A 26 -13.94 5.74 -13.68
N GLN A 27 -14.80 6.74 -13.60
CA GLN A 27 -15.05 7.67 -14.71
C GLN A 27 -13.78 8.46 -15.06
N TYR A 28 -13.03 8.92 -14.05
CA TYR A 28 -11.76 9.61 -14.25
C TYR A 28 -10.73 8.72 -14.96
N LEU A 29 -10.58 7.46 -14.54
CA LEU A 29 -9.71 6.48 -15.18
C LEU A 29 -10.11 6.23 -16.64
N ALA A 30 -11.40 6.08 -16.93
CA ALA A 30 -11.89 5.93 -18.30
C ALA A 30 -11.52 7.16 -19.16
N GLY A 31 -11.68 8.37 -18.61
CA GLY A 31 -11.29 9.62 -19.29
C GLY A 31 -9.78 9.72 -19.57
N LEU A 32 -8.93 9.25 -18.65
CA LEU A 32 -7.48 9.17 -18.89
C LEU A 32 -7.14 8.24 -20.07
N LEU A 33 -7.80 7.07 -20.13
CA LEU A 33 -7.60 6.11 -21.21
C LEU A 33 -8.14 6.61 -22.56
N ASP A 34 -9.19 7.42 -22.55
CA ASP A 34 -9.72 8.04 -23.77
C ASP A 34 -8.73 9.01 -24.43
N GLY A 35 -7.88 9.66 -23.62
CA GLY A 35 -6.77 10.50 -24.10
C GLY A 35 -5.73 9.78 -24.96
N TYR A 36 -5.76 8.43 -25.04
CA TYR A 36 -4.82 7.65 -25.86
C TYR A 36 -5.26 7.46 -27.33
N ARG A 37 -6.45 7.95 -27.76
CA ARG A 37 -6.90 7.80 -29.17
C ARG A 37 -6.71 9.06 -30.03
N PRO A 38 -6.31 8.92 -31.33
CA PRO A 38 -5.90 7.72 -32.09
C PRO A 38 -4.40 7.36 -31.99
N ARG A 39 -3.61 8.09 -31.20
CA ARG A 39 -2.14 8.05 -31.26
C ARG A 39 -1.51 6.73 -30.79
N TYR A 40 -2.19 5.93 -29.96
CA TYR A 40 -1.63 4.73 -29.30
C TYR A 40 -2.52 3.49 -29.44
N ALA A 41 -2.74 3.04 -30.68
CA ALA A 41 -3.70 1.97 -31.01
C ALA A 41 -3.42 0.60 -30.34
N TYR A 42 -2.17 0.27 -30.02
CA TYR A 42 -1.79 -1.02 -29.41
C TYR A 42 -1.78 -0.99 -27.88
N LEU A 43 -1.32 0.13 -27.30
CA LEU A 43 -1.18 0.27 -25.84
C LEU A 43 -2.54 0.42 -25.16
N ARG A 44 -3.47 1.16 -25.79
CA ARG A 44 -4.79 1.41 -25.19
C ARG A 44 -5.57 0.13 -24.88
N PRO A 45 -5.76 -0.84 -25.80
CA PRO A 45 -6.49 -2.08 -25.48
C PRO A 45 -5.84 -2.89 -24.35
N ALA A 46 -4.50 -2.87 -24.26
CA ALA A 46 -3.78 -3.55 -23.18
C ALA A 46 -4.01 -2.85 -21.82
N LEU A 47 -3.99 -1.52 -21.79
CA LEU A 47 -4.34 -0.73 -20.60
C LEU A 47 -5.79 -0.92 -20.17
N GLU A 48 -6.74 -0.84 -21.10
CA GLU A 48 -8.18 -1.06 -20.84
C GLU A 48 -8.41 -2.43 -20.20
N ARG A 49 -7.74 -3.47 -20.73
CA ARG A 49 -7.78 -4.82 -20.16
C ARG A 49 -7.20 -4.87 -18.76
N LEU A 50 -5.99 -4.33 -18.55
CA LEU A 50 -5.36 -4.37 -17.23
C LEU A 50 -6.22 -3.65 -16.17
N VAL A 51 -6.79 -2.49 -16.51
CA VAL A 51 -7.66 -1.73 -15.59
C VAL A 51 -8.96 -2.47 -15.29
N ALA A 52 -9.54 -3.18 -16.27
CA ALA A 52 -10.78 -3.92 -16.10
C ALA A 52 -10.59 -5.26 -15.36
N ASP A 53 -9.58 -6.02 -15.77
CA ASP A 53 -9.43 -7.45 -15.47
C ASP A 53 -8.27 -7.77 -14.52
N GLY A 54 -7.39 -6.80 -14.24
CA GLY A 54 -6.32 -6.96 -13.26
C GLY A 54 -6.86 -7.25 -11.85
N ARG A 55 -5.99 -7.76 -10.96
CA ARG A 55 -6.33 -8.00 -9.55
C ARG A 55 -6.85 -6.71 -8.90
N ARG A 56 -7.91 -6.80 -8.09
CA ARG A 56 -8.61 -5.65 -7.51
C ARG A 56 -8.98 -5.86 -6.05
N THR A 57 -9.05 -4.76 -5.31
CA THR A 57 -9.64 -4.76 -3.96
C THR A 57 -10.64 -3.61 -3.84
N PRO A 58 -11.76 -3.77 -3.10
CA PRO A 58 -12.73 -2.69 -2.89
C PRO A 58 -12.12 -1.41 -2.28
N LEU A 59 -10.96 -1.52 -1.64
CA LEU A 59 -10.33 -0.44 -0.87
C LEU A 59 -9.20 0.28 -1.63
N GLU A 60 -8.93 -0.09 -2.89
CA GLU A 60 -7.78 0.39 -3.67
C GLU A 60 -7.76 1.90 -3.96
N CYS A 61 -8.91 2.56 -3.89
CA CYS A 61 -9.02 4.00 -4.10
C CYS A 61 -9.35 4.78 -2.82
N ALA A 62 -9.56 4.08 -1.70
CA ALA A 62 -10.15 4.70 -0.51
C ALA A 62 -9.17 5.63 0.23
N LEU A 63 -7.90 5.24 0.34
CA LEU A 63 -6.93 5.98 1.17
C LEU A 63 -6.73 7.44 0.73
N PRO A 64 -6.43 7.76 -0.56
CA PRO A 64 -6.30 9.17 -0.98
C PRO A 64 -7.55 10.00 -0.74
N LEU A 65 -8.74 9.41 -0.97
CA LEU A 65 -10.02 10.07 -0.77
C LEU A 65 -10.22 10.40 0.71
N LEU A 66 -10.06 9.41 1.59
CA LEU A 66 -10.27 9.56 3.03
C LEU A 66 -9.29 10.54 3.66
N VAL A 67 -8.00 10.52 3.28
CA VAL A 67 -7.00 11.46 3.79
C VAL A 67 -7.31 12.89 3.37
N HIS A 68 -7.63 13.11 2.09
CA HIS A 68 -8.02 14.43 1.62
C HIS A 68 -9.32 14.91 2.30
N GLY A 69 -10.32 14.05 2.35
CA GLY A 69 -11.58 14.31 3.04
C GLY A 69 -11.39 14.65 4.50
N ALA A 70 -10.42 14.00 5.16
CA ALA A 70 -10.14 14.25 6.56
C ALA A 70 -9.66 15.67 6.84
N LEU A 71 -8.87 16.23 5.91
CA LEU A 71 -8.23 17.55 6.01
C LEU A 71 -9.08 18.69 5.47
N ASP A 72 -9.71 18.50 4.31
CA ASP A 72 -10.43 19.56 3.56
C ASP A 72 -11.95 19.39 3.61
N GLY A 73 -12.43 18.24 4.10
CA GLY A 73 -13.85 17.94 4.21
C GLY A 73 -14.48 17.47 2.90
N GLY A 74 -13.84 17.61 1.74
CA GLY A 74 -14.30 17.14 0.42
C GLY A 74 -13.51 15.95 -0.13
N LEU A 75 -14.15 15.09 -0.95
CA LEU A 75 -13.48 13.94 -1.60
C LEU A 75 -13.11 14.22 -3.07
N GLU A 76 -13.90 15.05 -3.75
CA GLU A 76 -13.79 15.33 -5.18
C GLU A 76 -12.37 15.69 -5.65
N PRO A 77 -11.64 16.61 -4.97
CA PRO A 77 -10.33 17.01 -5.48
C PRO A 77 -9.33 15.86 -5.51
N ALA A 78 -9.48 14.85 -4.65
CA ALA A 78 -8.59 13.69 -4.57
C ALA A 78 -8.95 12.56 -5.56
N VAL A 79 -10.02 12.68 -6.35
CA VAL A 79 -10.40 11.67 -7.35
C VAL A 79 -9.25 11.32 -8.31
N PRO A 80 -8.49 12.29 -8.86
CA PRO A 80 -7.31 11.99 -9.68
C PRO A 80 -6.20 11.23 -8.94
N LEU A 81 -5.97 11.54 -7.66
CA LEU A 81 -4.96 10.87 -6.84
C LEU A 81 -5.39 9.44 -6.51
N ALA A 82 -6.68 9.25 -6.22
CA ALA A 82 -7.28 7.93 -6.04
C ALA A 82 -7.15 7.09 -7.32
N GLY A 83 -7.39 7.69 -8.49
CA GLY A 83 -7.15 7.04 -9.79
C GLY A 83 -5.68 6.65 -9.98
N ALA A 84 -4.74 7.56 -9.72
CA ALA A 84 -3.31 7.27 -9.78
C ALA A 84 -2.91 6.10 -8.87
N HIS A 85 -3.46 6.04 -7.65
CA HIS A 85 -3.22 4.94 -6.72
C HIS A 85 -3.82 3.61 -7.20
N VAL A 86 -5.01 3.61 -7.82
CA VAL A 86 -5.58 2.41 -8.46
C VAL A 86 -4.66 1.90 -9.56
N LEU A 87 -4.20 2.78 -10.45
CA LEU A 87 -3.33 2.40 -11.56
C LEU A 87 -2.00 1.82 -11.07
N TRP A 88 -1.40 2.45 -10.06
CA TRP A 88 -0.27 1.90 -9.34
C TRP A 88 -0.56 0.49 -8.83
N TRP A 89 -1.70 0.31 -8.14
CA TRP A 89 -2.02 -0.96 -7.51
C TRP A 89 -2.17 -2.09 -8.54
N ARG A 90 -2.77 -1.78 -9.69
CA ARG A 90 -2.90 -2.75 -10.78
C ARG A 90 -1.55 -3.11 -11.36
N ALA A 91 -0.66 -2.13 -11.53
CA ALA A 91 0.69 -2.38 -12.00
C ALA A 91 1.49 -3.25 -11.02
N ALA A 92 1.49 -2.91 -9.73
CA ALA A 92 2.23 -3.64 -8.71
C ALA A 92 1.82 -5.12 -8.65
N ASN A 93 0.52 -5.43 -8.57
CA ASN A 93 0.05 -6.82 -8.62
C ASN A 93 0.42 -7.54 -9.92
N THR A 94 0.46 -6.82 -11.04
CA THR A 94 0.85 -7.46 -12.31
C THR A 94 2.31 -7.89 -12.27
N PHE A 95 3.19 -7.05 -11.73
CA PHE A 95 4.61 -7.39 -11.57
C PHE A 95 4.82 -8.50 -10.54
N ASP A 96 4.06 -8.48 -9.44
CA ASP A 96 4.06 -9.51 -8.39
C ASP A 96 3.60 -10.86 -8.96
N ASP A 97 2.43 -10.92 -9.62
CA ASP A 97 1.90 -12.13 -10.28
C ASP A 97 2.87 -12.74 -11.29
N VAL A 98 3.65 -11.89 -12.00
CA VAL A 98 4.67 -12.36 -12.93
C VAL A 98 5.88 -12.93 -12.20
N SER A 99 6.28 -12.31 -11.11
CA SER A 99 7.43 -12.71 -10.29
C SER A 99 7.17 -14.05 -9.59
N ASP A 100 5.92 -14.27 -9.15
CA ASP A 100 5.48 -15.49 -8.48
C ASP A 100 5.18 -16.65 -9.44
N GLY A 101 5.44 -16.49 -10.73
CA GLY A 101 5.21 -17.52 -11.74
C GLY A 101 3.73 -17.69 -12.13
N GLY A 102 2.85 -16.75 -11.75
CA GLY A 102 1.43 -16.69 -12.12
C GLY A 102 1.13 -16.41 -13.60
N THR A 103 2.13 -16.54 -14.47
CA THR A 103 2.04 -16.25 -15.91
C THR A 103 1.77 -17.52 -16.70
N GLY A 104 0.60 -18.12 -16.49
CA GLY A 104 0.07 -19.08 -17.45
C GLY A 104 0.07 -18.53 -18.88
N THR A 105 -0.40 -19.29 -19.86
CA THR A 105 -0.38 -18.85 -21.29
C THR A 105 -1.04 -17.50 -21.56
N ARG A 106 -1.86 -17.00 -20.62
CA ARG A 106 -2.43 -15.65 -20.62
C ARG A 106 -2.42 -15.04 -19.21
N LEU A 107 -1.93 -13.80 -19.10
CA LEU A 107 -2.00 -13.00 -17.88
C LEU A 107 -3.19 -12.03 -17.98
N TYR A 108 -4.15 -12.11 -17.06
CA TYR A 108 -5.42 -11.37 -17.14
C TYR A 108 -6.11 -11.47 -18.52
N GLY A 109 -6.04 -12.66 -19.13
CA GLY A 109 -6.58 -12.93 -20.46
C GLY A 109 -5.79 -12.34 -21.64
N GLY A 110 -4.71 -11.57 -21.40
CA GLY A 110 -3.83 -10.98 -22.41
C GLY A 110 -2.52 -11.74 -22.63
N ASP A 111 -1.77 -11.31 -23.66
CA ASP A 111 -0.38 -11.72 -23.83
C ASP A 111 0.47 -11.18 -22.67
N PRO A 112 1.26 -12.01 -21.96
CA PRO A 112 2.03 -11.56 -20.81
C PRO A 112 2.97 -10.38 -21.09
N GLY A 113 3.63 -10.35 -22.26
CA GLY A 113 4.51 -9.25 -22.64
C GLY A 113 3.75 -7.95 -22.83
N ALA A 114 2.60 -8.00 -23.52
CA ALA A 114 1.74 -6.83 -23.69
C ALA A 114 1.19 -6.31 -22.34
N VAL A 115 0.82 -7.21 -21.43
CA VAL A 115 0.30 -6.86 -20.10
C VAL A 115 1.38 -6.25 -19.22
N LEU A 116 2.62 -6.74 -19.27
CA LEU A 116 3.76 -6.14 -18.57
C LEU A 116 4.06 -4.71 -19.05
N ILE A 117 4.04 -4.47 -20.36
CA ILE A 117 4.20 -3.12 -20.90
C ILE A 117 3.05 -2.20 -20.47
N ALA A 118 1.81 -2.72 -20.46
CA ALA A 118 0.68 -1.99 -19.93
C ALA A 118 0.82 -1.70 -18.43
N ALA A 119 1.34 -2.63 -17.64
CA ALA A 119 1.60 -2.44 -16.22
C ALA A 119 2.64 -1.35 -15.96
N LEU A 120 3.72 -1.28 -16.73
CA LEU A 120 4.69 -0.19 -16.64
C LEU A 120 4.02 1.17 -16.92
N GLU A 121 3.25 1.27 -18.00
CA GLU A 121 2.54 2.52 -18.34
C GLU A 121 1.50 2.89 -17.25
N CYS A 122 0.78 1.90 -16.73
CA CYS A 122 -0.22 2.02 -15.68
C CYS A 122 0.41 2.46 -14.34
N GLY A 123 1.54 1.89 -13.96
CA GLY A 123 2.19 2.17 -12.68
C GLY A 123 3.01 3.46 -12.68
N TYR A 124 3.51 3.90 -13.84
CA TYR A 124 4.48 4.99 -13.91
C TYR A 124 3.97 6.19 -14.71
N ALA A 125 3.76 6.04 -16.02
CA ALA A 125 3.51 7.18 -16.90
C ALA A 125 2.09 7.75 -16.78
N LEU A 126 1.06 6.90 -16.66
CA LEU A 126 -0.33 7.34 -16.52
C LEU A 126 -0.58 8.13 -15.22
N PRO A 127 -0.10 7.69 -14.04
CA PRO A 127 -0.17 8.47 -12.81
C PRO A 127 0.47 9.86 -12.95
N LEU A 128 1.65 9.96 -13.58
CA LEU A 128 2.30 11.24 -13.83
C LEU A 128 1.48 12.13 -14.77
N ARG A 129 0.83 11.56 -15.80
CA ARG A 129 -0.13 12.29 -16.65
C ARG A 129 -1.32 12.80 -15.85
N ALA A 130 -1.85 11.97 -14.94
CA ALA A 130 -2.95 12.34 -14.05
C ALA A 130 -2.56 13.54 -13.16
N LEU A 131 -1.39 13.47 -12.52
CA LEU A 131 -0.86 14.54 -11.67
C LEU A 131 -0.56 15.82 -12.44
N THR A 132 0.02 15.70 -13.64
CA THR A 132 0.37 16.87 -14.46
C THR A 132 -0.84 17.57 -15.08
N ALA A 133 -1.97 16.86 -15.24
CA ALA A 133 -3.22 17.43 -15.73
C ALA A 133 -4.00 18.20 -14.65
N LEU A 134 -3.65 18.08 -13.37
CA LEU A 134 -4.33 18.78 -12.29
C LEU A 134 -4.19 20.31 -12.44
N PRO A 135 -5.28 21.08 -12.24
CA PRO A 135 -5.27 22.54 -12.34
C PRO A 135 -4.65 23.20 -11.09
N LEU A 136 -3.41 22.84 -10.77
CA LEU A 136 -2.69 23.28 -9.57
C LEU A 136 -1.57 24.27 -9.90
N PRO A 137 -1.14 25.11 -8.93
CA PRO A 137 0.08 25.89 -9.06
C PRO A 137 1.28 25.01 -9.46
N GLY A 138 2.17 25.52 -10.31
CA GLY A 138 3.31 24.77 -10.85
C GLY A 138 4.16 24.10 -9.77
N ALA A 139 4.54 24.84 -8.73
CA ALA A 139 5.35 24.30 -7.62
C ALA A 139 4.66 23.16 -6.86
N LEU A 140 3.35 23.22 -6.65
CA LEU A 140 2.60 22.15 -5.99
C LEU A 140 2.55 20.90 -6.90
N ARG A 141 2.32 21.10 -8.19
CA ARG A 141 2.28 20.02 -9.18
C ARG A 141 3.63 19.31 -9.32
N GLU A 142 4.72 20.07 -9.39
CA GLU A 142 6.09 19.55 -9.38
C GLU A 142 6.36 18.75 -8.11
N ARG A 143 5.91 19.24 -6.95
CA ARG A 143 6.10 18.52 -5.69
C ARG A 143 5.31 17.21 -5.61
N LEU A 144 4.06 17.20 -6.08
CA LEU A 144 3.27 15.96 -6.17
C LEU A 144 3.93 14.94 -7.11
N ALA A 145 4.47 15.39 -8.24
CA ALA A 145 5.21 14.49 -9.14
C ALA A 145 6.50 13.95 -8.51
N ALA A 146 7.24 14.79 -7.77
CA ALA A 146 8.44 14.36 -7.05
C ALA A 146 8.11 13.33 -5.96
N ASP A 147 7.13 13.61 -5.10
CA ASP A 147 6.70 12.68 -4.04
C ASP A 147 6.20 11.35 -4.64
N PHE A 148 5.55 11.39 -5.81
CA PHE A 148 5.14 10.17 -6.53
C PHE A 148 6.34 9.35 -7.02
N LEU A 149 7.33 10.02 -7.65
CA LEU A 149 8.53 9.36 -8.15
C LEU A 149 9.38 8.76 -7.03
N ASP A 150 9.51 9.46 -5.90
CA ASP A 150 10.22 8.97 -4.71
C ASP A 150 9.50 7.73 -4.14
N GLY A 151 8.17 7.80 -4.01
CA GLY A 151 7.35 6.66 -3.54
C GLY A 151 7.43 5.45 -4.47
N TRP A 152 7.35 5.66 -5.79
CA TRP A 152 7.54 4.59 -6.79
C TRP A 152 8.93 3.97 -6.73
N THR A 153 9.97 4.80 -6.56
CA THR A 153 11.35 4.31 -6.47
C THR A 153 11.56 3.47 -5.22
N ALA A 154 11.04 3.92 -4.07
CA ALA A 154 11.07 3.13 -2.83
C ALA A 154 10.31 1.81 -2.97
N ALA A 155 9.14 1.80 -3.63
CA ALA A 155 8.38 0.59 -3.94
C ALA A 155 9.20 -0.43 -4.73
N CYS A 156 9.88 0.04 -5.79
CA CYS A 156 10.76 -0.79 -6.59
C CYS A 156 11.95 -1.33 -5.79
N ASP A 157 12.58 -0.50 -4.95
CA ASP A 157 13.66 -0.93 -4.04
C ASP A 157 13.18 -2.04 -3.10
N GLY A 158 12.00 -1.87 -2.51
CA GLY A 158 11.36 -2.89 -1.69
C GLY A 158 11.06 -4.18 -2.47
N GLN A 159 10.52 -4.09 -3.68
CA GLN A 159 10.28 -5.27 -4.52
C GLN A 159 11.58 -6.01 -4.86
N VAL A 160 12.66 -5.29 -5.18
CA VAL A 160 13.96 -5.91 -5.45
C VAL A 160 14.50 -6.59 -4.18
N GLY A 161 14.36 -5.95 -3.02
CA GLY A 161 14.74 -6.54 -1.74
C GLY A 161 13.96 -7.81 -1.41
N ASP A 162 12.66 -7.83 -1.72
CA ASP A 162 11.78 -9.00 -1.56
C ASP A 162 12.21 -10.16 -2.46
N LEU A 163 12.46 -9.89 -3.74
CA LEU A 163 12.87 -10.90 -4.74
C LEU A 163 14.27 -11.48 -4.50
N LEU A 164 15.19 -10.67 -3.97
CA LEU A 164 16.56 -11.08 -3.68
C LEU A 164 16.73 -11.59 -2.25
N GLY A 165 15.71 -11.42 -1.41
CA GLY A 165 15.68 -11.87 -0.02
C GLY A 165 15.78 -13.38 0.09
N SER A 166 16.41 -13.85 1.16
CA SER A 166 16.47 -15.28 1.48
C SER A 166 16.03 -15.48 2.91
N PRO A 167 14.99 -16.31 3.18
CA PRO A 167 14.49 -16.51 4.53
C PRO A 167 15.57 -16.93 5.54
N ALA A 168 16.59 -17.67 5.08
CA ALA A 168 17.68 -18.15 5.92
C ALA A 168 18.74 -17.09 6.25
N GLY A 169 18.87 -16.04 5.43
CA GLY A 169 19.89 -15.01 5.51
C GLY A 169 19.37 -13.63 5.90
N THR A 170 18.07 -13.50 6.14
CA THR A 170 17.39 -12.25 6.45
C THR A 170 16.93 -12.23 7.91
N SER A 171 16.99 -11.08 8.57
CA SER A 171 16.44 -10.88 9.93
C SER A 171 15.00 -10.34 9.89
N PRO A 172 14.21 -10.49 10.98
CA PRO A 172 12.88 -9.90 11.04
C PRO A 172 12.87 -8.39 10.78
N GLU A 173 13.88 -7.65 11.24
CA GLU A 173 14.02 -6.20 11.03
C GLU A 173 14.28 -5.84 9.56
N GLU A 174 15.03 -6.67 8.85
CA GLU A 174 15.27 -6.52 7.41
C GLU A 174 13.98 -6.77 6.63
N VAL A 175 13.19 -7.79 6.98
CA VAL A 175 11.86 -8.01 6.38
C VAL A 175 10.95 -6.80 6.59
N LEU A 176 10.91 -6.24 7.81
CA LEU A 176 10.12 -5.02 8.07
C LEU A 176 10.59 -3.82 7.22
N THR A 177 11.88 -3.76 6.92
CA THR A 177 12.43 -2.71 6.05
C THR A 177 12.01 -2.92 4.60
N VAL A 178 12.02 -4.17 4.12
CA VAL A 178 11.44 -4.54 2.83
C VAL A 178 9.95 -4.18 2.78
N TYR A 179 9.16 -4.50 3.82
CA TYR A 179 7.72 -4.17 3.86
C TYR A 179 7.48 -2.66 3.85
N ARG A 180 8.33 -1.88 4.54
CA ARG A 180 8.32 -0.41 4.51
C ARG A 180 8.59 0.15 3.14
N HIS A 181 9.51 -0.44 2.38
CA HIS A 181 9.86 0.02 1.05
C HIS A 181 8.88 -0.49 -0.01
N LYS A 182 8.39 -1.74 0.06
CA LYS A 182 7.44 -2.35 -0.89
C LYS A 182 6.03 -1.76 -0.74
N SER A 183 5.25 -2.27 0.20
CA SER A 183 3.85 -1.88 0.40
C SER A 183 3.72 -0.55 1.17
N GLY A 184 4.56 -0.34 2.19
CA GLY A 184 4.53 0.87 3.02
C GLY A 184 4.77 2.16 2.23
N ALA A 185 5.76 2.18 1.33
CA ALA A 185 6.13 3.39 0.61
C ALA A 185 4.98 3.95 -0.23
N VAL A 186 4.15 3.08 -0.80
CA VAL A 186 3.10 3.50 -1.73
C VAL A 186 1.86 3.97 -1.00
N TYR A 187 1.49 3.29 0.09
CA TYR A 187 0.42 3.81 0.94
C TYR A 187 0.84 5.14 1.58
N GLY A 188 2.12 5.27 1.98
CA GLY A 188 2.69 6.54 2.44
C GLY A 188 2.68 7.64 1.38
N MET A 189 3.07 7.31 0.15
CA MET A 189 2.97 8.20 -1.01
C MET A 189 1.52 8.66 -1.24
N ALA A 190 0.56 7.73 -1.28
CA ALA A 190 -0.85 8.02 -1.49
C ALA A 190 -1.40 9.01 -0.45
N ALA A 191 -1.08 8.79 0.83
CA ALA A 191 -1.48 9.69 1.92
C ALA A 191 -0.76 11.05 1.84
N THR A 192 0.53 11.05 1.50
CA THR A 192 1.33 12.28 1.33
C THR A 192 0.77 13.16 0.22
N LEU A 193 0.49 12.58 -0.96
CA LEU A 193 -0.09 13.30 -2.10
C LEU A 193 -1.46 13.90 -1.74
N ALA A 194 -2.31 13.13 -1.09
CA ALA A 194 -3.64 13.57 -0.66
C ALA A 194 -3.57 14.71 0.38
N ALA A 195 -2.68 14.57 1.38
CA ALA A 195 -2.48 15.59 2.39
C ALA A 195 -1.94 16.89 1.80
N ARG A 196 -0.95 16.78 0.89
CA ARG A 196 -0.38 17.94 0.22
C ARG A 196 -1.40 18.64 -0.68
N LEU A 197 -2.23 17.89 -1.38
CA LEU A 197 -3.31 18.45 -2.19
C LEU A 197 -4.31 19.23 -1.32
N ALA A 198 -4.76 18.65 -0.20
CA ALA A 198 -5.70 19.27 0.72
C ALA A 198 -5.15 20.55 1.38
N LEU A 199 -3.87 20.54 1.75
CA LEU A 199 -3.22 21.68 2.41
C LEU A 199 -2.81 22.79 1.44
N GLY A 200 -2.64 22.45 0.16
CA GLY A 200 -2.29 23.38 -0.91
C GLY A 200 -0.86 23.91 -0.84
N ALA A 201 -0.53 24.78 -1.80
CA ALA A 201 0.84 25.26 -2.01
C ALA A 201 1.39 26.10 -0.84
N HIS A 202 0.52 26.80 -0.11
CA HIS A 202 0.93 27.69 0.99
C HIS A 202 1.40 26.93 2.24
N ARG A 203 1.16 25.62 2.30
CA ARG A 203 1.48 24.75 3.43
C ARG A 203 2.31 23.54 2.97
N ALA A 204 3.15 23.75 1.96
CA ALA A 204 3.96 22.70 1.36
C ALA A 204 4.87 21.99 2.38
N ASP A 205 5.37 22.70 3.39
CA ASP A 205 6.25 22.14 4.43
C ASP A 205 5.51 21.89 5.76
N ASP A 206 4.18 21.77 5.73
CA ASP A 206 3.40 21.47 6.92
C ASP A 206 3.78 20.07 7.46
N PRO A 207 4.19 19.95 8.73
CA PRO A 207 4.61 18.67 9.30
C PRO A 207 3.52 17.60 9.26
N ARG A 208 2.24 17.99 9.14
CA ARG A 208 1.14 17.04 8.98
C ARG A 208 1.23 16.25 7.68
N VAL A 209 1.84 16.79 6.62
CA VAL A 209 2.06 16.03 5.37
C VAL A 209 2.91 14.79 5.64
N ALA A 210 4.03 14.98 6.37
CA ALA A 210 4.91 13.86 6.74
C ALA A 210 4.21 12.86 7.67
N ALA A 211 3.45 13.34 8.65
CA ALA A 211 2.69 12.47 9.55
C ALA A 211 1.57 11.69 8.84
N TRP A 212 0.91 12.27 7.83
CA TRP A 212 -0.01 11.52 6.96
C TRP A 212 0.74 10.47 6.12
N GLY A 213 1.94 10.77 5.65
CA GLY A 213 2.81 9.79 5.00
C GLY A 213 3.17 8.62 5.92
N GLU A 214 3.50 8.90 7.19
CA GLU A 214 3.75 7.87 8.20
C GLU A 214 2.50 7.01 8.47
N PHE A 215 1.33 7.64 8.58
CA PHE A 215 0.06 6.94 8.71
C PHE A 215 -0.17 5.99 7.52
N GLY A 216 0.00 6.50 6.29
CA GLY A 216 -0.10 5.68 5.08
C GLY A 216 0.88 4.50 5.12
N GLN A 217 2.14 4.73 5.49
CA GLN A 217 3.13 3.67 5.60
C GLN A 217 2.71 2.59 6.60
N ALA A 218 2.18 2.97 7.77
CA ALA A 218 1.66 2.02 8.75
C ALA A 218 0.52 1.15 8.17
N VAL A 219 -0.44 1.76 7.44
CA VAL A 219 -1.49 1.00 6.75
C VAL A 219 -0.92 0.04 5.72
N GLY A 220 0.09 0.46 4.94
CA GLY A 220 0.76 -0.40 3.96
C GLY A 220 1.51 -1.59 4.60
N LEU A 221 2.07 -1.42 5.79
CA LEU A 221 2.67 -2.51 6.56
C LEU A 221 1.61 -3.51 7.03
N LEU A 222 0.50 -3.03 7.60
CA LEU A 222 -0.60 -3.90 8.02
C LEU A 222 -1.17 -4.68 6.82
N ALA A 223 -1.30 -4.03 5.66
CA ALA A 223 -1.75 -4.68 4.43
C ALA A 223 -0.80 -5.79 3.97
N GLN A 224 0.52 -5.62 4.13
CA GLN A 224 1.48 -6.66 3.81
C GLN A 224 1.36 -7.85 4.76
N PHE A 225 1.30 -7.62 6.07
CA PHE A 225 1.08 -8.68 7.04
C PHE A 225 -0.20 -9.47 6.77
N ARG A 226 -1.29 -8.76 6.44
CA ARG A 226 -2.55 -9.39 6.06
C ARG A 226 -2.39 -10.27 4.83
N ASN A 227 -1.70 -9.80 3.79
CA ASN A 227 -1.50 -10.56 2.57
C ASN A 227 -0.73 -11.87 2.83
N ASP A 228 0.37 -11.82 3.60
CA ASP A 228 1.15 -13.01 3.92
C ASP A 228 0.31 -14.01 4.77
N GLU A 229 -0.50 -13.50 5.70
CA GLU A 229 -1.40 -14.34 6.50
C GLU A 229 -2.52 -14.95 5.66
N ASP A 230 -3.08 -14.19 4.72
CA ASP A 230 -4.10 -14.68 3.78
C ASP A 230 -3.53 -15.78 2.87
N ASP A 231 -2.27 -15.69 2.42
CA ASP A 231 -1.58 -16.78 1.69
C ASP A 231 -1.49 -18.05 2.54
N LEU A 232 -1.00 -17.93 3.79
CA LEU A 232 -0.90 -19.07 4.70
C LEU A 232 -2.27 -19.73 4.96
N ARG A 233 -3.32 -18.91 5.11
CA ARG A 233 -4.68 -19.40 5.38
C ARG A 233 -5.40 -19.95 4.18
N SER A 234 -5.00 -19.55 2.97
CA SER A 234 -5.54 -20.12 1.73
C SER A 234 -5.27 -21.63 1.62
N GLY A 235 -4.23 -22.11 2.31
CA GLY A 235 -3.75 -23.50 2.25
C GLY A 235 -2.90 -23.80 1.02
N HIS A 236 -2.76 -22.86 0.08
CA HIS A 236 -1.84 -22.96 -1.06
C HIS A 236 -0.39 -22.77 -0.61
N HIS A 237 -0.16 -21.80 0.30
CA HIS A 237 1.13 -21.41 0.83
C HIS A 237 2.12 -21.07 -0.30
N GLU A 238 1.69 -20.20 -1.21
CA GLU A 238 2.47 -19.83 -2.41
C GLU A 238 3.80 -19.21 -2.00
N ASP A 239 3.82 -18.39 -0.95
CA ASP A 239 5.04 -17.79 -0.41
C ASP A 239 6.06 -18.83 0.05
N LEU A 240 5.59 -19.92 0.69
CA LEU A 240 6.48 -21.02 1.09
C LEU A 240 7.00 -21.79 -0.12
N GLY A 241 6.19 -21.95 -1.16
CA GLY A 241 6.61 -22.56 -2.42
C GLY A 241 7.68 -21.75 -3.14
N ASN A 242 7.51 -20.43 -3.15
CA ASN A 242 8.43 -19.46 -3.76
C ASN A 242 9.65 -19.15 -2.88
N ARG A 243 9.63 -19.60 -1.62
CA ARG A 243 10.63 -19.31 -0.58
C ARG A 243 10.75 -17.80 -0.30
N THR A 244 9.63 -17.10 -0.35
CA THR A 244 9.52 -15.67 -0.02
C THR A 244 9.91 -15.44 1.45
N ALA A 245 10.71 -14.41 1.72
CA ALA A 245 11.17 -14.07 3.07
C ALA A 245 10.10 -13.32 3.88
N THR A 246 8.95 -13.97 4.11
CA THR A 246 7.86 -13.40 4.91
C THR A 246 8.24 -13.28 6.39
N TYR A 247 7.63 -12.32 7.10
CA TYR A 247 8.01 -12.03 8.48
C TYR A 247 7.86 -13.25 9.40
N LEU A 248 6.77 -14.01 9.29
CA LEU A 248 6.55 -15.21 10.12
C LEU A 248 7.57 -16.31 9.85
N LEU A 249 7.96 -16.50 8.59
CA LEU A 249 8.95 -17.52 8.22
C LEU A 249 10.33 -17.15 8.75
N VAL A 250 10.72 -15.88 8.58
CA VAL A 250 11.99 -15.37 9.10
C VAL A 250 11.99 -15.38 10.63
N GLN A 251 10.87 -15.04 11.26
CA GLN A 251 10.71 -15.11 12.72
C GLN A 251 10.88 -16.54 13.25
N LEU A 252 10.32 -17.55 12.56
CA LEU A 252 10.54 -18.96 12.88
C LEU A 252 12.04 -19.29 12.80
N LEU A 253 12.69 -18.99 11.67
CA LEU A 253 14.10 -19.34 11.44
C LEU A 253 15.07 -18.60 12.38
N HIS A 254 14.67 -17.44 12.90
CA HIS A 254 15.46 -16.64 13.83
C HIS A 254 15.30 -17.09 15.29
N ALA A 255 14.09 -17.48 15.70
CA ALA A 255 13.79 -17.85 17.09
C ALA A 255 13.91 -19.35 17.39
N ALA A 256 13.92 -20.20 16.35
CA ALA A 256 13.98 -21.64 16.49
C ALA A 256 15.29 -22.13 17.14
N THR A 257 15.21 -23.27 17.82
CA THR A 257 16.41 -24.04 18.23
C THR A 257 17.19 -24.50 17.00
N ASP A 258 18.47 -24.85 17.14
CA ASP A 258 19.27 -25.33 16.01
C ASP A 258 18.60 -26.52 15.28
N THR A 259 18.03 -27.46 16.03
CA THR A 259 17.32 -28.62 15.47
C THR A 259 16.04 -28.23 14.74
N ASP A 260 15.22 -27.36 15.33
CA ASP A 260 13.98 -26.91 14.68
C ASP A 260 14.26 -26.03 13.46
N ARG A 261 15.33 -25.24 13.51
CA ARG A 261 15.80 -24.41 12.40
C ARG A 261 16.28 -25.27 11.24
N GLU A 262 17.10 -26.28 11.50
CA GLU A 262 17.53 -27.25 10.49
C GLU A 262 16.32 -27.93 9.84
N ARG A 263 15.36 -28.39 10.65
CA ARG A 263 14.12 -29.00 10.16
C ARG A 263 13.31 -28.03 9.28
N ALA A 264 13.13 -26.79 9.72
CA ALA A 264 12.40 -25.78 8.95
C ALA A 264 13.07 -25.47 7.61
N LEU A 265 14.41 -25.39 7.57
CA LEU A 265 15.17 -25.19 6.34
C LEU A 265 15.06 -26.37 5.38
N GLU A 266 15.06 -27.61 5.88
CA GLU A 266 14.83 -28.79 5.06
C GLU A 266 13.43 -28.80 4.44
N LEU A 267 12.40 -28.47 5.23
CA LEU A 267 11.02 -28.35 4.76
C LEU A 267 10.91 -27.28 3.67
N LEU A 268 11.48 -26.10 3.92
CA LEU A 268 11.52 -24.99 2.95
C LEU A 268 12.26 -25.38 1.66
N GLY A 269 13.32 -26.19 1.77
CA GLY A 269 14.05 -26.73 0.62
C GLY A 269 13.17 -27.57 -0.31
N ARG A 270 12.16 -28.28 0.23
CA ARG A 270 11.22 -29.13 -0.53
C ARG A 270 9.86 -28.46 -0.79
N ALA A 271 9.61 -27.28 -0.22
CA ALA A 271 8.32 -26.61 -0.22
C ALA A 271 7.76 -26.34 -1.63
N ALA A 272 8.60 -26.07 -2.63
CA ALA A 272 8.17 -25.86 -4.02
C ALA A 272 7.40 -27.08 -4.59
N GLU A 273 7.82 -28.29 -4.24
CA GLU A 273 7.31 -29.54 -4.83
C GLU A 273 6.34 -30.29 -3.91
N SER A 274 6.27 -29.94 -2.62
CA SER A 274 5.57 -30.71 -1.61
C SER A 274 4.60 -29.87 -0.78
N ALA A 275 3.31 -30.01 -1.09
CA ALA A 275 2.24 -29.41 -0.28
C ALA A 275 2.21 -29.94 1.16
N ALA A 276 2.74 -31.13 1.41
CA ALA A 276 2.85 -31.68 2.76
C ALA A 276 3.94 -30.95 3.55
N ASP A 277 5.12 -30.73 2.96
CA ASP A 277 6.20 -29.97 3.60
C ASP A 277 5.75 -28.51 3.83
N ARG A 278 5.00 -27.89 2.91
CA ARG A 278 4.41 -26.55 3.12
C ARG A 278 3.47 -26.50 4.32
N ARG A 279 2.57 -27.49 4.46
CA ARG A 279 1.66 -27.56 5.62
C ARG A 279 2.41 -27.77 6.94
N GLU A 280 3.45 -28.61 6.94
CA GLU A 280 4.25 -28.83 8.14
C GLU A 280 5.01 -27.56 8.53
N LEU A 281 5.64 -26.88 7.57
CA LEU A 281 6.33 -25.62 7.80
C LEU A 281 5.37 -24.52 8.28
N ALA A 282 4.19 -24.39 7.67
CA ALA A 282 3.16 -23.46 8.13
C ALA A 282 2.72 -23.76 9.57
N ALA A 283 2.56 -25.03 9.94
CA ALA A 283 2.23 -25.41 11.32
C ALA A 283 3.32 -24.98 12.32
N MET A 284 4.60 -25.06 11.94
CA MET A 284 5.71 -24.54 12.75
C MET A 284 5.63 -23.02 12.91
N MET A 285 5.25 -22.29 11.85
CA MET A 285 5.08 -20.83 11.89
C MET A 285 3.93 -20.38 12.79
N PHE A 286 2.93 -21.24 13.01
CA PHE A 286 1.83 -20.99 13.95
C PHE A 286 2.12 -21.44 15.39
N ALA A 287 3.35 -21.85 15.71
CA ALA A 287 3.73 -22.15 17.09
C ALA A 287 3.65 -20.88 17.96
N PRO A 288 3.22 -20.97 19.24
CA PRO A 288 2.98 -19.79 20.08
C PRO A 288 4.18 -18.86 20.27
N ASP A 289 5.39 -19.42 20.32
CA ASP A 289 6.66 -18.72 20.46
C ASP A 289 7.05 -17.94 19.19
N VAL A 290 6.64 -18.40 18.00
CA VAL A 290 6.79 -17.69 16.73
C VAL A 290 5.71 -16.62 16.56
N LEU A 291 4.46 -16.93 16.94
CA LEU A 291 3.33 -16.02 16.80
C LEU A 291 3.40 -14.82 17.76
N ALA A 292 3.92 -15.00 18.97
CA ALA A 292 3.90 -13.91 19.96
C ALA A 292 4.70 -12.66 19.52
N PRO A 293 5.94 -12.76 18.99
CA PRO A 293 6.64 -11.63 18.37
C PRO A 293 5.88 -10.99 17.21
N TYR A 294 5.32 -11.80 16.31
CA TYR A 294 4.53 -11.32 15.17
C TYR A 294 3.31 -10.51 15.63
N GLN A 295 2.53 -11.04 16.57
CA GLN A 295 1.36 -10.37 17.11
C GLN A 295 1.71 -9.05 17.80
N ARG A 296 2.83 -8.99 18.53
CA ARG A 296 3.32 -7.74 19.12
C ARG A 296 3.69 -6.70 18.05
N CYS A 297 4.42 -7.11 17.01
CA CYS A 297 4.78 -6.22 15.92
C CYS A 297 3.53 -5.65 15.23
N LEU A 298 2.55 -6.52 14.92
CA LEU A 298 1.29 -6.10 14.31
C LEU A 298 0.51 -5.13 15.21
N ALA A 299 0.42 -5.42 16.51
CA ALA A 299 -0.25 -4.57 17.50
C ALA A 299 0.42 -3.19 17.62
N ASP A 300 1.75 -3.12 17.62
CA ASP A 300 2.50 -1.86 17.68
C ASP A 300 2.23 -1.00 16.45
N VAL A 301 2.22 -1.58 15.24
CA VAL A 301 1.92 -0.85 13.99
C VAL A 301 0.46 -0.39 13.97
N HIS A 302 -0.48 -1.25 14.39
CA HIS A 302 -1.90 -0.92 14.49
C HIS A 302 -2.15 0.23 15.46
N GLN A 303 -1.60 0.15 16.68
CA GLN A 303 -1.69 1.21 17.69
C GLN A 303 -1.08 2.52 17.19
N ARG A 304 0.06 2.46 16.48
CA ARG A 304 0.69 3.65 15.89
C ARG A 304 -0.20 4.32 14.86
N ALA A 305 -0.84 3.55 13.97
CA ALA A 305 -1.76 4.07 12.98
C ALA A 305 -2.96 4.78 13.63
N HIS A 306 -3.56 4.16 14.65
CA HIS A 306 -4.65 4.75 15.44
C HIS A 306 -4.21 6.05 16.13
N ALA A 307 -3.08 6.06 16.83
CA ALA A 307 -2.57 7.25 17.52
C ALA A 307 -2.28 8.42 16.57
N LEU A 308 -1.82 8.13 15.35
CA LEU A 308 -1.65 9.14 14.30
C LEU A 308 -3.00 9.74 13.89
N LEU A 309 -4.04 8.92 13.71
CA LEU A 309 -5.37 9.40 13.35
C LEU A 309 -6.01 10.26 14.44
N ASP A 310 -5.85 9.89 15.71
CA ASP A 310 -6.34 10.67 16.85
C ASP A 310 -5.70 12.06 16.91
N THR A 311 -4.48 12.20 16.39
CA THR A 311 -3.77 13.48 16.29
C THR A 311 -4.10 14.25 15.01
N LEU A 312 -4.16 13.55 13.87
CA LEU A 312 -4.27 14.16 12.54
C LEU A 312 -5.69 14.57 12.18
N ALA A 313 -6.68 13.86 12.69
CA ALA A 313 -8.08 14.02 12.33
C ALA A 313 -9.03 13.84 13.52
N PRO A 314 -8.84 14.48 14.70
CA PRO A 314 -9.70 14.22 15.86
C PRO A 314 -11.19 14.54 15.61
N ASP A 315 -11.49 15.63 14.90
CA ASP A 315 -12.85 16.13 14.70
C ASP A 315 -13.38 15.93 13.27
N SER A 316 -12.71 15.09 12.47
CA SER A 316 -13.08 14.93 11.07
C SER A 316 -14.29 14.00 10.90
N PRO A 317 -15.22 14.29 9.97
CA PRO A 317 -16.28 13.33 9.65
C PRO A 317 -15.74 12.00 9.08
N PHE A 318 -14.49 11.95 8.61
CA PHE A 318 -13.88 10.77 8.02
C PHE A 318 -13.04 9.92 8.98
N THR A 319 -12.87 10.36 10.24
CA THR A 319 -12.00 9.69 11.23
C THR A 319 -12.42 8.26 11.49
N ALA A 320 -13.73 8.02 11.66
CA ALA A 320 -14.26 6.68 11.87
C ALA A 320 -14.03 5.76 10.66
N CYS A 321 -14.09 6.29 9.42
CA CYS A 321 -13.78 5.54 8.21
C CYS A 321 -12.29 5.20 8.11
N LEU A 322 -11.40 6.11 8.53
CA LEU A 322 -9.96 5.88 8.56
C LEU A 322 -9.57 4.85 9.63
N HIS A 323 -10.13 4.96 10.84
CA HIS A 323 -9.94 3.97 11.90
C HIS A 323 -10.43 2.59 11.46
N ARG A 324 -11.63 2.51 10.88
CA ARG A 324 -12.13 1.27 10.28
C ARG A 324 -11.15 0.74 9.22
N ARG A 325 -10.65 1.58 8.32
CA ARG A 325 -9.68 1.15 7.30
C ARG A 325 -8.43 0.50 7.89
N VAL A 326 -7.93 1.00 9.03
CA VAL A 326 -6.82 0.40 9.77
C VAL A 326 -7.23 -0.96 10.35
N ASP A 327 -8.41 -1.03 10.99
CA ASP A 327 -8.94 -2.26 11.58
C ASP A 327 -9.18 -3.35 10.53
N ASP A 328 -9.60 -2.96 9.34
CA ASP A 328 -9.83 -3.83 8.19
C ASP A 328 -8.57 -4.61 7.79
N GLU A 329 -7.38 -4.04 7.98
CA GLU A 329 -6.10 -4.70 7.68
C GLU A 329 -5.68 -5.71 8.74
N VAL A 330 -6.23 -5.64 9.95
CA VAL A 330 -5.96 -6.62 11.02
C VAL A 330 -7.12 -7.60 11.24
N ARG A 331 -8.23 -7.46 10.51
CA ARG A 331 -9.46 -8.25 10.74
C ARG A 331 -9.28 -9.76 10.59
N THR A 332 -8.20 -10.22 9.97
CA THR A 332 -7.91 -11.65 9.85
C THR A 332 -6.94 -12.17 10.89
N THR A 333 -6.27 -11.37 11.74
CA THR A 333 -5.29 -11.99 12.66
C THR A 333 -5.93 -12.85 13.74
N ALA A 334 -5.11 -13.73 14.31
CA ALA A 334 -5.30 -14.42 15.59
C ALA A 334 -5.50 -13.46 16.81
N TYR A 335 -6.16 -12.32 16.63
CA TYR A 335 -6.69 -11.45 17.69
C TYR A 335 -7.82 -12.12 18.48
N ALA A 336 -8.35 -13.25 18.01
CA ALA A 336 -9.33 -14.04 18.75
C ALA A 336 -8.74 -14.79 19.97
N VAL A 337 -7.41 -14.87 20.12
CA VAL A 337 -6.78 -15.56 21.27
C VAL A 337 -5.49 -14.87 21.72
N ALA A 338 -5.58 -13.73 22.42
CA ALA A 338 -4.60 -13.36 23.46
C ALA A 338 -5.19 -12.29 24.41
N PRO A 339 -5.04 -12.45 25.74
CA PRO A 339 -5.52 -11.49 26.73
C PRO A 339 -4.60 -10.27 26.81
N ALA A 340 -5.15 -9.14 27.26
CA ALA A 340 -4.42 -7.91 27.54
C ALA A 340 -3.20 -8.17 28.47
N GLY A 341 -2.01 -8.16 27.89
CA GLY A 341 -0.73 -8.18 28.62
C GLY A 341 -0.29 -6.75 29.00
N PRO A 342 0.52 -6.59 30.06
CA PRO A 342 0.95 -5.29 30.53
C PRO A 342 1.94 -4.63 29.55
N PRO A 343 2.02 -3.29 29.52
CA PRO A 343 2.87 -2.55 28.58
C PRO A 343 4.35 -2.79 28.91
N GLY A 344 5.08 -3.43 27.99
CA GLY A 344 6.51 -3.67 28.11
C GLY A 344 7.20 -3.62 26.74
N THR A 345 8.19 -2.73 26.64
CA THR A 345 9.15 -2.53 25.51
C THR A 345 8.54 -2.59 24.11
N HIS A 346 8.12 -1.41 23.62
CA HIS A 346 7.73 -1.16 22.24
C HIS A 346 8.77 -1.68 21.25
N CYS A 347 8.32 -2.31 20.16
CA CYS A 347 9.13 -2.43 18.97
C CYS A 347 9.38 -1.01 18.44
N THR A 348 10.57 -0.46 18.70
CA THR A 348 10.98 0.78 18.06
C THR A 348 11.19 0.48 16.59
N LEU A 349 10.21 0.86 15.77
CA LEU A 349 10.39 0.89 14.33
C LEU A 349 11.65 1.74 14.04
N PRO A 350 12.62 1.23 13.26
CA PRO A 350 13.74 2.06 12.84
C PRO A 350 13.20 3.30 12.11
N PRO A 351 13.83 4.47 12.28
CA PRO A 351 13.37 5.71 11.67
C PRO A 351 13.26 5.52 10.16
N GLY A 352 12.18 6.05 9.55
CA GLY A 352 12.03 6.04 8.10
C GLY A 352 13.23 6.70 7.40
N PRO A 353 13.49 6.38 6.12
CA PRO A 353 14.59 6.98 5.38
C PRO A 353 14.46 8.51 5.43
N ALA A 354 15.55 9.17 5.83
CA ALA A 354 15.61 10.63 5.79
C ALA A 354 15.42 11.08 4.34
N VAL A 355 14.37 11.86 4.09
CA VAL A 355 14.19 12.55 2.81
C VAL A 355 15.47 13.36 2.56
N PRO A 356 16.21 13.13 1.45
CA PRO A 356 17.40 13.89 1.17
C PRO A 356 17.03 15.38 1.13
N ALA A 357 17.70 16.19 1.96
CA ALA A 357 17.50 17.63 1.94
C ALA A 357 17.73 18.12 0.49
N GLY A 358 16.66 18.63 -0.14
CA GLY A 358 16.72 19.13 -1.51
C GLY A 358 17.86 20.13 -1.61
N ARG A 359 18.83 19.84 -2.51
CA ARG A 359 19.96 20.73 -2.78
C ARG A 359 19.42 22.14 -3.05
N ALA A 360 19.74 23.06 -2.13
CA ALA A 360 19.60 24.48 -2.39
C ALA A 360 20.33 24.80 -3.70
N ARG A 361 19.61 25.34 -4.68
CA ARG A 361 20.21 25.84 -5.92
C ARG A 361 21.05 27.05 -5.56
N ASP A 362 22.37 26.86 -5.50
CA ASP A 362 23.32 27.95 -5.56
C ASP A 362 23.11 28.70 -6.88
N ARG A 363 22.60 29.93 -6.77
CA ARG A 363 22.66 30.92 -7.84
C ARG A 363 24.08 31.49 -7.85
N SER A 364 25.02 30.83 -8.51
CA SER A 364 26.25 31.48 -8.93
C SER A 364 26.03 32.08 -10.32
N GLY A 365 26.15 33.42 -10.36
CA GLY A 365 26.03 34.19 -11.57
C GLY A 365 27.16 33.89 -12.55
N GLN A 366 26.82 33.83 -13.83
CA GLN A 366 27.78 33.86 -14.92
C GLN A 366 27.65 35.22 -15.62
N LYS A 367 28.61 36.10 -15.37
CA LYS A 367 29.04 37.13 -16.32
C LYS A 367 30.23 36.54 -17.08
N VAL A 368 30.03 36.22 -18.36
CA VAL A 368 30.84 36.66 -19.52
C VAL A 368 29.90 36.62 -20.71
#